data_AF-A0A9D8B489-F1
#
_entry.id   AF-A0A9D8B489-F1
#
_cell.length_a   1.000
_cell.length_b   1.000
_cell.length_c   1.000
_cell.angle_alpha   90.00
_cell.angle_beta   90.00
_cell.angle_gamma   90.00
#
_symmetry.space_group_name_H-M   'P 1'
#
loop_
_entity.id
_entity.type
_entity.pdbx_description
1 polymer ?
#
loop_
_entity_poly.entity_id
_entity_poly.type
_entity_poly.pdbx_seq_one_letter_code
_entity_poly.pdbx_strand_id
1 'polypeptide(L)'
;MNKKIIRIGIAVVIVGAALFLLIQFLPIGPQRTNPPIVAEPKWDSPQTRALAKRACFDCHSNETQWLWYSYIAPVSWILANDALVARRAFNFSEWRAGDLTAAAMERSIKNGSMPLPQYLLVHPEARLTDAEKQQLIKGLYATLGSPAAQPPTTAPASDGAALVQARCTSCHGLERTTSAKKTREQWAQTVTRMVNKGAQLNAAEQTTVIEYLSKMYGP
;
A
#
# COMPACT_ATOMS: atom_id res chain seq x y z
N MET A 1 32.97 41.78 -12.67
CA MET A 1 32.52 40.40 -12.95
C MET A 1 33.01 39.98 -14.34
N ASN A 2 33.63 38.81 -14.46
CA ASN A 2 34.30 38.39 -15.70
C ASN A 2 33.26 38.06 -16.80
N LYS A 3 33.30 38.76 -17.94
CA LYS A 3 32.38 38.55 -19.07
C LYS A 3 32.34 37.08 -19.54
N LYS A 4 33.43 36.32 -19.38
CA LYS A 4 33.46 34.87 -19.66
C LYS A 4 32.59 34.07 -18.69
N ILE A 5 32.63 34.39 -17.39
CA ILE A 5 31.82 33.72 -16.36
C ILE A 5 30.33 33.99 -16.61
N ILE A 6 29.98 35.22 -16.96
CA ILE A 6 28.58 35.59 -17.29
C ILE A 6 28.08 34.79 -18.50
N ARG A 7 28.88 34.67 -19.57
CA ARG A 7 28.50 33.91 -20.77
C ARG A 7 28.33 32.41 -20.49
N ILE A 8 29.21 31.82 -19.67
CA ILE A 8 29.11 30.42 -19.26
C ILE A 8 27.82 30.19 -18.44
N GLY A 9 27.53 31.06 -17.47
CA GLY A 9 26.31 30.98 -16.68
C GLY A 9 25.04 31.03 -17.54
N ILE A 10 24.99 31.96 -18.50
CA ILE A 10 23.87 32.07 -19.44
C ILE A 10 23.72 30.80 -20.29
N ALA A 11 24.83 30.27 -20.82
CA ALA A 11 24.79 29.06 -21.64
C ALA A 11 24.25 27.85 -20.85
N VAL A 12 24.66 27.67 -19.59
CA VAL A 12 24.17 26.60 -18.72
C VAL A 12 22.66 26.71 -18.48
N VAL A 13 22.15 27.92 -18.22
CA VAL A 13 20.71 28.14 -18.01
C VAL A 13 19.92 27.84 -19.28
N ILE A 14 20.39 28.28 -20.45
CA ILE A 14 19.73 28.02 -21.73
C ILE A 14 19.69 26.51 -22.03
N VAL A 15 20.82 25.82 -21.86
CA VAL A 15 20.89 24.37 -22.09
C VAL A 15 19.98 23.63 -21.10
N GLY A 16 20.00 24.01 -19.81
CA GLY A 16 19.11 23.42 -18.81
C GLY A 16 17.62 23.63 -19.11
N ALA A 17 17.23 24.84 -19.53
CA ALA A 17 15.86 25.15 -19.92
C ALA A 17 15.45 24.38 -21.18
N ALA A 18 16.33 24.27 -22.18
CA ALA A 18 16.07 23.49 -23.38
C ALA A 18 15.88 22.00 -23.06
N LEU A 19 16.73 21.41 -22.21
CA LEU A 19 16.58 20.03 -21.74
C LEU A 19 15.28 19.84 -20.94
N PHE A 20 14.93 20.79 -20.08
CA PHE A 20 13.68 20.75 -19.31
C PHE A 20 12.44 20.84 -20.20
N LEU A 21 12.47 21.63 -21.27
CA LEU A 21 11.37 21.68 -22.24
C LEU A 21 11.28 20.40 -23.06
N LEU A 22 12.43 19.86 -23.52
CA LEU A 22 12.48 18.61 -24.26
C LEU A 22 11.91 17.44 -23.46
N ILE A 23 12.24 17.32 -22.16
CA ILE A 23 11.78 16.21 -21.33
C ILE A 23 10.27 16.21 -21.09
N GLN A 24 9.57 17.36 -21.19
CA GLN A 24 8.11 17.40 -21.08
C GLN A 24 7.41 16.63 -22.21
N PHE A 25 8.06 16.52 -23.38
CA PHE A 25 7.52 15.81 -24.55
C PHE A 25 7.89 14.32 -24.60
N LEU A 26 8.67 13.83 -23.62
CA LEU A 26 9.08 12.44 -23.56
C LEU A 26 8.10 11.62 -22.68
N PRO A 27 7.30 10.70 -23.25
CA PRO A 27 6.34 9.91 -22.48
C PRO A 27 7.01 8.71 -21.78
N ILE A 28 8.03 8.95 -20.97
CA ILE A 28 8.90 7.88 -20.39
C ILE A 28 8.26 7.22 -19.16
N GLY A 29 7.26 7.85 -18.53
CA GLY A 29 6.62 7.36 -17.30
C GLY A 29 5.23 6.75 -17.49
N PRO A 30 4.68 6.11 -16.44
CA PRO A 30 3.34 5.55 -16.50
C PRO A 30 2.26 6.62 -16.74
N GLN A 31 1.18 6.22 -17.39
CA GLN A 31 0.08 7.12 -17.71
C GLN A 31 -0.79 7.37 -16.48
N ARG A 32 -1.06 8.65 -16.22
CA ARG A 32 -1.91 9.16 -15.13
C ARG A 32 -3.34 9.03 -15.59
N THR A 33 -3.89 7.87 -15.34
CA THR A 33 -5.25 7.54 -15.69
C THR A 33 -5.98 7.08 -14.44
N ASN A 34 -7.29 7.30 -14.47
CA ASN A 34 -8.21 6.75 -13.50
C ASN A 34 -8.97 5.64 -14.22
N PRO A 35 -8.59 4.37 -14.01
CA PRO A 35 -9.37 3.25 -14.51
C PRO A 35 -10.81 3.30 -13.95
N PRO A 36 -11.75 2.53 -14.51
CA PRO A 36 -13.10 2.45 -13.97
C PRO A 36 -13.10 2.01 -12.50
N ILE A 37 -14.10 2.47 -11.75
CA ILE A 37 -14.39 1.97 -10.40
C ILE A 37 -15.17 0.66 -10.58
N VAL A 38 -14.61 -0.44 -10.08
CA VAL A 38 -15.20 -1.78 -10.19
C VAL A 38 -15.98 -2.13 -8.93
N ALA A 39 -15.39 -1.87 -7.77
CA ALA A 39 -15.99 -2.18 -6.48
C ALA A 39 -15.37 -1.34 -5.36
N GLU A 40 -16.17 -1.03 -4.34
CA GLU A 40 -15.72 -0.40 -3.10
C GLU A 40 -16.16 -1.24 -1.89
N PRO A 41 -15.51 -1.09 -0.73
CA PRO A 41 -16.02 -1.71 0.49
C PRO A 41 -17.41 -1.15 0.80
N LYS A 42 -18.25 -1.98 1.43
CA LYS A 42 -19.57 -1.54 1.90
C LYS A 42 -19.40 -0.67 3.14
N TRP A 43 -19.11 0.62 2.91
CA TRP A 43 -18.90 1.61 3.94
C TRP A 43 -20.02 1.61 4.98
N ASP A 44 -19.65 1.65 6.26
CA ASP A 44 -20.60 1.76 7.37
C ASP A 44 -21.39 3.07 7.32
N SER A 45 -20.73 4.14 6.85
CA SER A 45 -21.32 5.47 6.75
C SER A 45 -20.70 6.32 5.63
N PRO A 46 -21.43 7.32 5.10
CA PRO A 46 -20.88 8.30 4.17
C PRO A 46 -19.67 9.07 4.75
N GLN A 47 -19.66 9.29 6.06
CA GLN A 47 -18.61 10.01 6.76
C GLN A 47 -17.29 9.22 6.75
N THR A 48 -17.34 7.90 6.99
CA THR A 48 -16.16 7.03 6.89
C THR A 48 -15.57 7.07 5.48
N ARG A 49 -16.42 6.94 4.46
CA ARG A 49 -15.99 7.05 3.07
C ARG A 49 -15.36 8.41 2.78
N ALA A 50 -15.94 9.50 3.28
CA ALA A 50 -15.43 10.85 3.05
C ALA A 50 -14.03 11.05 3.67
N LEU A 51 -13.81 10.56 4.90
CA LEU A 51 -12.49 10.60 5.54
C LEU A 51 -11.47 9.75 4.79
N ALA A 52 -11.84 8.53 4.39
CA ALA A 52 -10.98 7.66 3.59
C ALA A 52 -10.65 8.29 2.23
N LYS A 53 -11.63 8.90 1.57
CA LYS A 53 -11.44 9.60 0.29
C LYS A 53 -10.46 10.76 0.41
N ARG A 54 -10.61 11.58 1.46
CA ARG A 54 -9.72 12.72 1.71
C ARG A 54 -8.29 12.30 2.05
N ALA A 55 -8.10 11.22 2.78
CA ALA A 55 -6.79 10.84 3.30
C ALA A 55 -6.06 9.76 2.48
N CYS A 56 -6.77 8.97 1.67
CA CYS A 56 -6.21 7.74 1.08
C CYS A 56 -6.44 7.60 -0.42
N PHE A 57 -7.55 8.13 -0.97
CA PHE A 57 -7.98 7.77 -2.33
C PHE A 57 -7.04 8.29 -3.42
N ASP A 58 -6.31 9.38 -3.19
CA ASP A 58 -5.36 9.89 -4.18
C ASP A 58 -4.27 8.89 -4.55
N CYS A 59 -3.91 7.97 -3.65
CA CYS A 59 -2.93 6.91 -3.94
C CYS A 59 -3.56 5.51 -3.99
N HIS A 60 -4.58 5.24 -3.17
CA HIS A 60 -5.17 3.91 -2.99
C HIS A 60 -6.53 3.76 -3.67
N SER A 61 -6.87 4.55 -4.68
CA SER A 61 -8.11 4.38 -5.43
C SER A 61 -7.94 4.73 -6.91
N ASN A 62 -8.91 4.35 -7.75
CA ASN A 62 -9.02 4.83 -9.12
C ASN A 62 -9.70 6.22 -9.19
N GLU A 63 -9.97 6.88 -8.07
CA GLU A 63 -10.53 8.23 -7.98
C GLU A 63 -9.46 9.31 -7.70
N THR A 64 -8.20 9.09 -8.10
CA THR A 64 -7.10 10.04 -7.84
C THR A 64 -7.36 11.40 -8.45
N GLN A 65 -7.16 12.47 -7.67
CA GLN A 65 -7.19 13.83 -8.17
C GLN A 65 -5.80 14.24 -8.68
N TRP A 66 -5.62 14.18 -10.00
CA TRP A 66 -4.37 14.59 -10.65
C TRP A 66 -4.27 16.12 -10.73
N LEU A 67 -3.49 16.73 -9.83
CA LEU A 67 -3.24 18.16 -9.83
C LEU A 67 -2.29 18.58 -10.97
N TRP A 68 -2.27 19.87 -11.32
CA TRP A 68 -1.53 20.39 -12.49
C TRP A 68 -0.03 20.04 -12.48
N TYR A 69 0.62 20.00 -11.31
CA TYR A 69 2.05 19.65 -11.21
C TYR A 69 2.32 18.16 -11.50
N SER A 70 1.29 17.31 -11.43
CA SER A 70 1.39 15.91 -11.88
C SER A 70 1.52 15.77 -13.39
N TYR A 71 1.45 16.87 -14.15
CA TYR A 71 1.66 16.91 -15.59
C TYR A 71 3.04 17.43 -16.00
N ILE A 72 3.89 17.77 -15.04
CA ILE A 72 5.23 18.34 -15.30
C ILE A 72 6.30 17.29 -15.00
N ALA A 73 7.09 16.93 -16.01
CA ALA A 73 8.22 16.03 -15.86
C ALA A 73 9.36 16.69 -15.06
N PRO A 74 10.12 15.90 -14.26
CA PRO A 74 10.00 14.45 -14.05
C PRO A 74 8.98 14.07 -12.94
N VAL A 75 8.43 15.07 -12.22
CA VAL A 75 7.51 14.85 -11.09
C VAL A 75 6.30 14.02 -11.50
N SER A 76 5.75 14.26 -12.68
CA SER A 76 4.65 13.50 -13.27
C SER A 76 4.89 11.99 -13.28
N TRP A 77 6.12 11.54 -13.56
CA TRP A 77 6.45 10.13 -13.67
C TRP A 77 6.55 9.46 -12.30
N ILE A 78 7.14 10.18 -11.33
CA ILE A 78 7.27 9.71 -9.94
C ILE A 78 5.87 9.55 -9.34
N LEU A 79 5.03 10.57 -9.42
CA LEU A 79 3.68 10.52 -8.88
C LEU A 79 2.82 9.43 -9.53
N ALA A 80 2.92 9.27 -10.86
CA ALA A 80 2.22 8.20 -11.57
C ALA A 80 2.69 6.81 -11.11
N ASN A 81 4.00 6.62 -10.93
CA ASN A 81 4.55 5.36 -10.45
C ASN A 81 4.13 5.07 -9.01
N ASP A 82 4.20 6.06 -8.12
CA ASP A 82 3.83 5.89 -6.71
C ASP A 82 2.36 5.52 -6.55
N ALA A 83 1.46 6.19 -7.30
CA ALA A 83 0.05 5.82 -7.33
C ALA A 83 -0.16 4.39 -7.86
N LEU A 84 0.55 3.98 -8.92
CA LEU A 84 0.45 2.61 -9.43
C LEU A 84 0.94 1.56 -8.42
N VAL A 85 2.06 1.83 -7.75
CA VAL A 85 2.60 0.94 -6.71
C VAL A 85 1.63 0.84 -5.52
N ALA A 86 1.08 1.98 -5.09
CA ALA A 86 0.10 2.03 -4.00
C ALA A 86 -1.18 1.24 -4.33
N ARG A 87 -1.77 1.46 -5.52
CA ARG A 87 -2.96 0.73 -6.01
C ARG A 87 -2.70 -0.79 -6.14
N ARG A 88 -1.49 -1.19 -6.55
CA ARG A 88 -1.12 -2.62 -6.63
C ARG A 88 -1.02 -3.29 -5.26
N ALA A 89 -0.61 -2.56 -4.23
CA ALA A 89 -0.61 -3.07 -2.86
C ALA A 89 -2.04 -3.20 -2.34
N PHE A 90 -2.88 -2.19 -2.61
CA PHE A 90 -4.30 -2.18 -2.24
C PHE A 90 -5.04 -1.02 -2.96
N ASN A 91 -6.27 -1.27 -3.44
CA ASN A 91 -7.08 -0.31 -4.20
C ASN A 91 -8.56 -0.31 -3.75
N PHE A 92 -9.03 0.80 -3.19
CA PHE A 92 -10.42 1.03 -2.79
C PHE A 92 -11.41 0.91 -3.94
N SER A 93 -11.02 1.21 -5.19
CA SER A 93 -11.91 1.15 -6.36
C SER A 93 -11.95 -0.22 -7.04
N GLU A 94 -11.15 -1.17 -6.57
CA GLU A 94 -11.14 -2.57 -7.02
C GLU A 94 -11.26 -3.52 -5.82
N TRP A 95 -12.04 -3.13 -4.82
CA TRP A 95 -12.06 -3.76 -3.50
C TRP A 95 -12.43 -5.24 -3.55
N ARG A 96 -11.63 -6.10 -2.88
CA ARG A 96 -11.96 -7.50 -2.60
C ARG A 96 -11.91 -7.76 -1.10
N ALA A 97 -12.86 -8.55 -0.61
CA ALA A 97 -12.89 -8.93 0.80
C ALA A 97 -11.60 -9.68 1.17
N GLY A 98 -10.87 -9.17 2.16
CA GLY A 98 -9.60 -9.73 2.63
C GLY A 98 -8.34 -9.05 2.08
N ASP A 99 -8.44 -8.10 1.15
CA ASP A 99 -7.28 -7.36 0.62
C ASP A 99 -6.55 -6.55 1.70
N LEU A 100 -7.32 -5.97 2.64
CA LEU A 100 -6.78 -5.19 3.74
C LEU A 100 -7.68 -5.30 4.97
N THR A 101 -7.07 -5.39 6.15
CA THR A 101 -7.81 -5.42 7.43
C THR A 101 -7.90 -4.03 8.04
N ALA A 102 -8.98 -3.78 8.79
CA ALA A 102 -9.10 -2.56 9.59
C ALA A 102 -7.92 -2.39 10.57
N ALA A 103 -7.40 -3.49 11.13
CA ALA A 103 -6.24 -3.46 12.02
C ALA A 103 -4.94 -3.02 11.32
N ALA A 104 -4.73 -3.44 10.07
CA ALA A 104 -3.59 -2.98 9.29
C ALA A 104 -3.68 -1.47 9.00
N MET A 105 -4.86 -0.98 8.59
CA MET A 105 -5.07 0.45 8.38
C MET A 105 -4.95 1.26 9.67
N GLU A 106 -5.52 0.79 10.77
CA GLU A 106 -5.37 1.42 12.08
C GLU A 106 -3.89 1.58 12.45
N ARG A 107 -3.10 0.53 12.29
CA ARG A 107 -1.67 0.57 12.60
C ARG A 107 -0.97 1.65 11.78
N SER A 108 -1.26 1.71 10.48
CA SER A 108 -0.66 2.70 9.58
C SER A 108 -1.09 4.14 9.88
N ILE A 109 -2.33 4.34 10.31
CA ILE A 109 -2.86 5.65 10.74
C ILE A 109 -2.22 6.07 12.07
N LYS A 110 -2.19 5.17 13.06
CA LYS A 110 -1.70 5.47 14.42
C LYS A 110 -0.19 5.70 14.47
N ASN A 111 0.58 4.95 13.69
CA ASN A 111 2.04 5.11 13.65
C ASN A 111 2.51 6.26 12.73
N GLY A 112 1.57 6.95 12.04
CA GLY A 112 1.88 8.06 11.14
C GLY A 112 2.57 7.66 9.83
N SER A 113 2.61 6.36 9.51
CA SER A 113 3.09 5.88 8.21
C SER A 113 2.14 6.25 7.07
N MET A 114 0.85 6.44 7.38
CA MET A 114 -0.17 6.93 6.45
C MET A 114 -1.11 7.94 7.13
N PRO A 115 -1.42 9.07 6.48
CA PRO A 115 -0.81 9.56 5.25
C PRO A 115 0.67 9.92 5.44
N LEU A 116 1.47 9.79 4.37
CA LEU A 116 2.92 10.01 4.42
C LEU A 116 3.24 11.45 4.88
N PRO A 117 4.19 11.68 5.80
CA PRO A 117 4.50 13.02 6.30
C PRO A 117 4.87 14.02 5.19
N GLN A 118 5.63 13.60 4.18
CA GLN A 118 5.99 14.44 3.04
C GLN A 118 4.79 14.78 2.14
N TYR A 119 3.78 13.90 2.06
CA TYR A 119 2.53 14.17 1.34
C TYR A 119 1.76 15.29 2.05
N LEU A 120 1.70 15.24 3.39
CA LEU A 120 1.01 16.25 4.20
C LEU A 120 1.65 17.64 4.18
N LEU A 121 2.86 17.81 3.63
CA LEU A 121 3.47 19.14 3.43
C LEU A 121 2.82 19.89 2.28
N VAL A 122 2.41 19.17 1.23
CA VAL A 122 1.79 19.72 0.02
C VAL A 122 0.27 19.47 -0.04
N HIS A 123 -0.23 18.54 0.79
CA HIS A 123 -1.64 18.19 0.93
C HIS A 123 -2.10 18.28 2.40
N PRO A 124 -2.16 19.48 2.99
CA PRO A 124 -2.61 19.65 4.38
C PRO A 124 -4.06 19.18 4.59
N GLU A 125 -4.89 19.21 3.55
CA GLU A 125 -6.26 18.70 3.55
C GLU A 125 -6.37 17.20 3.85
N ALA A 126 -5.32 16.41 3.56
CA ALA A 126 -5.29 14.99 3.88
C ALA A 126 -4.94 14.72 5.35
N ARG A 127 -4.56 15.76 6.11
CA ARG A 127 -4.21 15.62 7.53
C ARG A 127 -5.47 15.32 8.33
N LEU A 128 -5.48 14.17 8.99
CA LEU A 128 -6.53 13.79 9.93
C LEU A 128 -6.23 14.37 11.30
N THR A 129 -7.19 15.07 11.88
CA THR A 129 -7.17 15.40 13.32
C THR A 129 -7.30 14.14 14.17
N ASP A 130 -6.97 14.19 15.46
CA ASP A 130 -7.07 13.00 16.30
C ASP A 130 -8.51 12.49 16.45
N ALA A 131 -9.50 13.40 16.45
CA ALA A 131 -10.91 13.05 16.42
C ALA A 131 -11.27 12.33 15.11
N GLU A 132 -10.80 12.84 13.97
CA GLU A 132 -11.05 12.22 12.66
C GLU A 132 -10.33 10.88 12.51
N LYS A 133 -9.12 10.71 13.06
CA LYS A 133 -8.43 9.42 13.10
C LYS A 133 -9.28 8.40 13.86
N GLN A 134 -9.79 8.75 15.04
CA GLN A 134 -10.63 7.86 15.83
C GLN A 134 -11.93 7.51 15.10
N GLN A 135 -12.57 8.50 14.47
CA GLN A 135 -13.78 8.29 13.68
C GLN A 135 -13.52 7.37 12.48
N LEU A 136 -12.43 7.62 11.74
CA LEU A 136 -12.04 6.80 10.60
C LEU A 136 -11.73 5.37 11.03
N ILE A 137 -10.94 5.17 12.10
CA ILE A 137 -10.60 3.84 12.61
C ILE A 137 -11.87 3.07 13.03
N LYS A 138 -12.79 3.73 13.74
CA LYS A 138 -14.07 3.13 14.12
C LYS A 138 -14.89 2.72 12.89
N GLY A 139 -15.00 3.60 11.90
CA GLY A 139 -15.71 3.33 10.65
C GLY A 139 -15.07 2.20 9.84
N LEU A 140 -13.73 2.13 9.79
CA LEU A 140 -12.99 1.05 9.14
C LEU A 140 -13.31 -0.30 9.79
N TYR A 141 -13.36 -0.39 11.12
CA TYR A 141 -13.76 -1.62 11.80
C TYR A 141 -15.23 -2.01 11.55
N ALA A 142 -16.13 -1.04 11.47
CA ALA A 142 -17.52 -1.29 11.12
C ALA A 142 -17.71 -1.71 9.65
N THR A 143 -16.88 -1.18 8.75
CA THR A 143 -16.90 -1.46 7.30
C THR A 143 -16.26 -2.80 6.96
N LEU A 144 -15.17 -3.17 7.64
CA LEU A 144 -14.29 -4.28 7.25
C LEU A 144 -14.28 -5.44 8.24
N GLY A 145 -14.96 -5.28 9.37
CA GLY A 145 -14.98 -6.24 10.47
C GLY A 145 -13.85 -6.03 11.48
N SER A 146 -14.14 -6.43 12.70
CA SER A 146 -13.17 -6.52 13.80
C SER A 146 -12.16 -7.65 13.57
N PRO A 147 -10.97 -7.62 14.20
CA PRO A 147 -10.01 -8.72 14.14
C PRO A 147 -10.60 -10.03 14.68
N ALA A 148 -11.68 -9.93 15.46
CA ALA A 148 -12.42 -11.04 16.06
C ALA A 148 -13.48 -11.68 15.14
N ALA A 149 -13.69 -11.17 13.92
CA ALA A 149 -14.69 -11.69 12.99
C ALA A 149 -14.07 -11.98 11.63
N GLN A 150 -13.13 -12.92 11.58
CA GLN A 150 -12.87 -13.64 10.33
C GLN A 150 -13.87 -14.81 10.25
N PRO A 151 -14.50 -15.05 9.09
CA PRO A 151 -15.34 -16.23 8.91
C PRO A 151 -14.55 -17.49 9.26
N PRO A 152 -15.21 -18.57 9.74
CA PRO A 152 -14.53 -19.80 10.11
C PRO A 152 -13.79 -20.34 8.88
N THR A 153 -12.46 -20.27 8.91
CA THR A 153 -11.62 -21.05 8.02
C THR A 153 -11.90 -22.53 8.30
N THR A 154 -12.27 -23.28 7.28
CA THR A 154 -12.55 -24.73 7.33
C THR A 154 -11.32 -25.60 7.65
N ALA A 155 -10.13 -25.02 7.73
CA ALA A 155 -8.94 -25.67 8.29
C ALA A 155 -8.87 -25.39 9.80
N PRO A 156 -8.74 -26.42 10.66
CA PRO A 156 -8.61 -26.20 12.08
C PRO A 156 -7.39 -25.32 12.36
N ALA A 157 -7.63 -24.17 13.01
CA ALA A 157 -6.62 -23.16 13.31
C ALA A 157 -5.44 -23.70 14.17
N SER A 158 -5.56 -24.92 14.68
CA SER A 158 -4.55 -25.63 15.46
C SER A 158 -3.57 -26.48 14.62
N ASP A 159 -3.85 -26.73 13.34
CA ASP A 159 -3.00 -27.56 12.49
C ASP A 159 -2.14 -26.70 11.54
N GLY A 160 -0.91 -26.42 11.96
CA GLY A 160 0.04 -25.64 11.18
C GLY A 160 0.46 -26.30 9.86
N ALA A 161 0.49 -27.63 9.78
CA ALA A 161 0.84 -28.34 8.55
C ALA A 161 -0.29 -28.21 7.52
N ALA A 162 -1.53 -28.43 7.95
CA ALA A 162 -2.71 -28.24 7.09
C ALA A 162 -2.84 -26.79 6.62
N LEU A 163 -2.55 -25.81 7.49
CA LEU A 163 -2.57 -24.40 7.12
C LEU A 163 -1.49 -24.03 6.09
N VAL A 164 -0.25 -24.53 6.25
CA VAL A 164 0.81 -24.31 5.25
C VAL A 164 0.42 -24.92 3.92
N GLN A 165 -0.11 -26.15 3.93
CA GLN A 165 -0.60 -26.80 2.71
C GLN A 165 -1.72 -25.98 2.07
N ALA A 166 -2.76 -25.60 2.81
CA ALA A 166 -3.92 -24.94 2.25
C ALA A 166 -3.65 -23.50 1.79
N ARG A 167 -2.84 -22.74 2.54
CA ARG A 167 -2.68 -21.30 2.32
C ARG A 167 -1.45 -20.96 1.50
N CYS A 168 -0.31 -21.59 1.78
CA CYS A 168 0.96 -21.24 1.16
C CYS A 168 1.17 -21.94 -0.19
N THR A 169 0.51 -23.08 -0.43
CA THR A 169 0.65 -23.80 -1.70
C THR A 169 -0.23 -23.28 -2.83
N SER A 170 -1.13 -22.35 -2.53
CA SER A 170 -1.98 -21.69 -3.52
C SER A 170 -1.17 -20.94 -4.61
N CYS A 171 0.04 -20.48 -4.29
CA CYS A 171 0.90 -19.71 -5.20
C CYS A 171 2.21 -20.42 -5.55
N HIS A 172 2.74 -21.32 -4.71
CA HIS A 172 3.98 -22.06 -5.00
C HIS A 172 4.05 -23.39 -4.25
N GLY A 173 4.75 -24.39 -4.79
CA GLY A 173 4.86 -25.72 -4.17
C GLY A 173 5.47 -25.71 -2.75
N LEU A 174 5.17 -26.75 -1.98
CA LEU A 174 5.66 -26.93 -0.59
C LEU A 174 7.18 -26.84 -0.48
N GLU A 175 7.90 -27.43 -1.44
CA GLU A 175 9.37 -27.39 -1.47
C GLU A 175 9.90 -25.95 -1.35
N ARG A 176 9.33 -25.01 -2.12
CA ARG A 176 9.72 -23.59 -2.04
C ARG A 176 9.36 -22.99 -0.69
N THR A 177 8.22 -23.37 -0.11
CA THR A 177 7.75 -22.87 1.18
C THR A 177 8.63 -23.32 2.34
N THR A 178 9.16 -24.54 2.29
CA THR A 178 9.81 -25.21 3.44
C THR A 178 11.29 -25.53 3.25
N SER A 179 11.90 -25.11 2.14
CA SER A 179 13.32 -25.38 1.82
C SER A 179 14.33 -24.62 2.68
N ALA A 180 13.91 -23.56 3.37
CA ALA A 180 14.80 -22.77 4.22
C ALA A 180 14.77 -23.26 5.67
N LYS A 181 15.89 -23.08 6.38
CA LYS A 181 15.99 -23.19 7.84
C LYS A 181 16.07 -21.78 8.43
N LYS A 182 15.13 -21.40 9.30
CA LYS A 182 15.01 -20.03 9.81
C LYS A 182 14.59 -19.99 11.28
N THR A 183 15.03 -18.98 12.03
CA THR A 183 14.53 -18.76 13.39
C THR A 183 13.05 -18.39 13.36
N ARG A 184 12.40 -18.44 14.53
CA ARG A 184 10.99 -18.07 14.66
C ARG A 184 10.72 -16.63 14.18
N GLU A 185 11.61 -15.69 14.50
CA GLU A 185 11.50 -14.28 14.09
C GLU A 185 11.62 -14.14 12.56
N GLN A 186 12.56 -14.87 11.95
CA GLN A 186 12.76 -14.89 10.51
C GLN A 186 11.58 -15.55 9.77
N TRP A 187 10.96 -16.57 10.36
CA TRP A 187 9.72 -17.14 9.85
C TRP A 187 8.56 -16.15 9.97
N ALA A 188 8.43 -15.44 11.09
CA ALA A 188 7.42 -14.40 11.27
C ALA A 188 7.52 -13.30 10.19
N GLN A 189 8.74 -12.84 9.90
CA GLN A 189 8.99 -11.89 8.81
C GLN A 189 8.61 -12.47 7.44
N THR A 190 8.91 -13.74 7.21
CA THR A 190 8.59 -14.42 5.94
C THR A 190 7.08 -14.55 5.74
N VAL A 191 6.36 -15.03 6.76
CA VAL A 191 4.90 -15.17 6.74
C VAL A 191 4.24 -13.80 6.53
N THR A 192 4.66 -12.78 7.29
CA THR A 192 4.17 -11.39 7.13
C THR A 192 4.35 -10.90 5.69
N ARG A 193 5.53 -11.12 5.11
CA ARG A 193 5.80 -10.73 3.72
C ARG A 193 4.93 -11.49 2.72
N MET A 194 4.59 -12.76 2.96
CA MET A 194 3.71 -13.54 2.07
C MET A 194 2.25 -13.10 2.19
N VAL A 195 1.80 -12.78 3.41
CA VAL A 195 0.47 -12.19 3.63
C VAL A 195 0.35 -10.84 2.92
N ASN A 196 1.38 -9.98 3.02
CA ASN A 196 1.44 -8.71 2.29
C ASN A 196 1.49 -8.88 0.76
N LYS A 197 1.79 -10.09 0.26
CA LYS A 197 1.76 -10.44 -1.17
C LYS A 197 0.46 -11.16 -1.59
N GLY A 198 -0.50 -11.31 -0.68
CA GLY A 198 -1.82 -11.88 -0.96
C GLY A 198 -2.08 -13.27 -0.35
N ALA A 199 -1.20 -13.81 0.50
CA ALA A 199 -1.50 -15.06 1.20
C ALA A 199 -2.61 -14.84 2.24
N GLN A 200 -3.67 -15.65 2.16
CA GLN A 200 -4.85 -15.53 3.02
C GLN A 200 -4.64 -16.23 4.36
N LEU A 201 -4.07 -15.53 5.35
CA LEU A 201 -3.96 -16.02 6.72
C LEU A 201 -4.47 -14.99 7.74
N ASN A 202 -5.31 -15.44 8.67
CA ASN A 202 -5.71 -14.67 9.84
C ASN A 202 -4.60 -14.58 10.91
N ALA A 203 -4.75 -13.72 11.92
CA ALA A 203 -3.72 -13.52 12.94
C ALA A 203 -3.42 -14.80 13.77
N ALA A 204 -4.45 -15.60 14.05
CA ALA A 204 -4.28 -16.87 14.77
C ALA A 204 -3.56 -17.91 13.89
N GLU A 205 -3.97 -18.04 12.63
CA GLU A 205 -3.34 -18.91 11.62
C GLU A 205 -1.89 -18.51 11.36
N GLN A 206 -1.58 -17.22 11.27
CA GLN A 206 -0.20 -16.75 11.14
C GLN A 206 0.63 -17.21 12.33
N THR A 207 0.11 -17.08 13.55
CA THR A 207 0.79 -17.55 14.76
C THR A 207 1.03 -19.07 14.70
N THR A 208 0.00 -19.86 14.40
CA THR A 208 0.10 -21.32 14.27
C THR A 208 1.11 -21.74 13.18
N VAL A 209 1.09 -21.08 12.02
CA VAL A 209 2.02 -21.35 10.92
C VAL A 209 3.45 -20.97 11.28
N ILE A 210 3.67 -19.83 11.96
CA ILE A 210 5.00 -19.42 12.42
C ILE A 210 5.56 -20.44 13.43
N GLU A 211 4.75 -20.85 14.41
CA GLU A 211 5.15 -21.88 15.38
C GLU A 211 5.51 -23.19 14.69
N TYR A 212 4.63 -23.69 13.81
CA TYR A 212 4.88 -24.91 13.04
C TYR A 212 6.16 -24.82 12.19
N LEU A 213 6.32 -23.76 11.40
CA LEU A 213 7.47 -23.57 10.53
C LEU A 213 8.77 -23.46 11.34
N SER A 214 8.73 -22.76 12.47
CA SER A 214 9.90 -22.65 13.36
C SER A 214 10.27 -23.97 14.03
N LYS A 215 9.28 -24.79 14.41
CA LYS A 215 9.51 -26.08 15.05
C LYS A 215 10.03 -27.13 14.07
N MET A 216 9.49 -27.18 12.86
CA MET A 216 9.83 -28.21 11.86
C MET A 216 11.00 -27.80 10.95
N TYR A 217 11.10 -26.50 10.66
CA TYR A 217 12.08 -25.92 9.74
C TYR A 217 12.90 -24.80 10.42
N GLY A 218 13.11 -24.91 11.73
CA GLY A 218 14.10 -24.14 12.47
C GLY A 218 15.53 -24.67 12.31
N PRO A 219 16.56 -23.83 12.53
CA PRO A 219 17.96 -24.26 12.60
C PRO A 219 18.23 -25.21 13.76
#